data_AF-A0A2M9A3Z2-F1
#
_entry.id   AF-A0A2M9A3Z2-F1
#
_cell.length_a   1.000
_cell.length_b   1.000
_cell.length_c   1.000
_cell.angle_alpha   90.00
_cell.angle_beta   90.00
_cell.angle_gamma   90.00
#
_symmetry.space_group_name_H-M   'P 1'
#
loop_
_entity.id
_entity.type
_entity.pdbx_description
1 polymer ?
#
loop_
_entity_poly.entity_id
_entity_poly.type
_entity_poly.pdbx_seq_one_letter_code
_entity_poly.pdbx_strand_id
1 'polypeptide(L)'
;MSNTAKFRINAEEIRLTNSRRMLIASMDRVTERLENRLFALSSAEVDRLNRQLENIQNRLAEINDRLMDIQNQKRATTFRVSFPDMEKDGERKSCIVWKT
;
A
#
# COMPACT_ATOMS: atom_id res chain seq x y z
N MET A 1 14.00 4.05 -20.81
CA MET A 1 14.19 3.95 -19.33
C MET A 1 15.15 2.82 -18.98
N SER A 2 16.13 3.04 -18.08
CA SER A 2 17.08 1.99 -17.63
C SER A 2 16.40 0.87 -16.84
N ASN A 3 16.90 -0.37 -16.98
CA ASN A 3 16.44 -1.52 -16.19
C ASN A 3 16.56 -1.27 -14.68
N THR A 4 17.62 -0.59 -14.24
CA THR A 4 17.82 -0.22 -12.83
C THR A 4 16.67 0.64 -12.31
N ALA A 5 16.15 1.56 -13.12
CA ALA A 5 15.03 2.42 -12.73
C ALA A 5 13.73 1.61 -12.59
N LYS A 6 13.48 0.66 -13.50
CA LYS A 6 12.31 -0.25 -13.45
C LYS A 6 12.34 -1.09 -12.17
N PHE A 7 13.49 -1.70 -11.85
CA PHE A 7 13.66 -2.49 -10.64
C PHE A 7 13.44 -1.66 -9.38
N ARG A 8 13.97 -0.43 -9.33
CA ARG A 8 13.81 0.45 -8.17
C ARG A 8 12.33 0.80 -7.92
N ILE A 9 11.58 1.13 -8.97
CA ILE A 9 10.15 1.45 -8.85
C ILE A 9 9.37 0.26 -8.30
N ASN A 10 9.58 -0.94 -8.86
CA ASN A 10 8.89 -2.15 -8.41
C ASN A 10 9.29 -2.54 -6.98
N ALA A 11 10.59 -2.45 -6.64
CA ALA A 11 11.08 -2.77 -5.30
C ALA A 11 10.46 -1.83 -4.25
N GLU A 12 10.37 -0.54 -4.56
CA GLU A 12 9.77 0.44 -3.65
C GLU A 12 8.26 0.22 -3.49
N GLU A 13 7.54 -0.10 -4.57
CA GLU A 13 6.12 -0.45 -4.52
C GLU A 13 5.85 -1.64 -3.59
N ILE A 14 6.65 -2.70 -3.69
CA ILE A 14 6.56 -3.89 -2.85
C ILE A 14 6.85 -3.52 -1.39
N ARG A 15 7.92 -2.77 -1.15
CA ARG A 15 8.34 -2.35 0.20
C ARG A 15 7.24 -1.51 0.88
N LEU A 16 6.68 -0.53 0.18
CA LEU A 16 5.62 0.32 0.68
C LEU A 16 4.31 -0.46 0.90
N THR A 17 3.96 -1.35 -0.02
CA THR A 17 2.77 -2.21 0.13
C THR A 17 2.86 -3.09 1.37
N ASN A 18 4.03 -3.71 1.60
CA ASN A 18 4.25 -4.52 2.80
C ASN A 18 4.23 -3.65 4.07
N SER A 19 4.85 -2.48 4.04
CA SER A 19 4.84 -1.54 5.16
C SER A 19 3.42 -1.10 5.52
N ARG A 20 2.60 -0.78 4.52
CA ARG A 20 1.17 -0.44 4.68
C ARG A 20 0.39 -1.56 5.36
N ARG A 21 0.55 -2.80 4.89
CA ARG A 21 -0.10 -3.99 5.49
C ARG A 21 0.28 -4.15 6.96
N MET A 22 1.55 -4.00 7.29
CA MET A 22 2.03 -4.11 8.68
C MET A 22 1.46 -3.01 9.57
N LEU A 23 1.32 -1.78 9.06
CA LEU A 23 0.71 -0.68 9.79
C LEU A 23 -0.78 -0.88 10.01
N ILE A 24 -1.53 -1.37 9.03
CA ILE A 24 -2.95 -1.73 9.19
C ILE A 24 -3.10 -2.79 10.28
N ALA A 25 -2.32 -3.87 10.23
CA ALA A 25 -2.35 -4.90 11.28
C ALA A 25 -1.96 -4.34 12.67
N SER A 26 -1.10 -3.31 12.72
CA SER A 26 -0.80 -2.62 13.98
C SER A 26 -1.95 -1.74 14.45
N MET A 27 -2.64 -1.07 13.54
CA MET A 27 -3.82 -0.26 13.81
C MET A 27 -4.92 -1.13 14.41
N ASP A 28 -5.21 -2.27 13.78
CA ASP A 28 -6.25 -3.21 14.22
C ASP A 28 -6.00 -3.68 15.66
N ARG A 29 -4.75 -4.01 16.02
CA ARG A 29 -4.37 -4.39 17.39
C ARG A 29 -4.56 -3.25 18.41
N VAL A 30 -4.29 -2.01 18.01
CA VAL A 30 -4.47 -0.84 18.89
C VAL A 30 -5.96 -0.57 19.10
N THR A 31 -6.75 -0.60 18.03
CA THR A 31 -8.20 -0.46 18.07
C THR A 31 -8.84 -1.55 18.93
N GLU A 32 -8.47 -2.82 18.71
CA GLU A 32 -8.96 -3.95 19.50
C GLU A 32 -8.66 -3.76 21.00
N ARG A 33 -7.45 -3.27 21.34
CA ARG A 33 -7.09 -3.01 22.74
C ARG A 33 -7.92 -1.88 23.35
N LEU A 34 -8.20 -0.83 22.59
CA LEU A 34 -9.06 0.28 23.02
C LEU A 34 -10.50 -0.20 23.26
N GLU A 35 -11.05 -0.99 22.35
CA GLU A 35 -12.42 -1.51 22.43
C GLU A 35 -12.60 -2.54 23.55
N ASN A 36 -11.72 -3.55 23.63
CA ASN A 36 -11.89 -4.68 24.53
C ASN A 36 -11.50 -4.40 25.98
N ARG A 37 -10.73 -3.33 26.24
CA ARG A 37 -10.24 -3.01 27.59
C ARG A 37 -10.58 -1.60 28.04
N LEU A 38 -11.52 -0.91 27.38
CA LEU A 38 -11.82 0.49 27.68
C LEU A 38 -12.07 0.75 29.18
N PHE A 39 -12.84 -0.11 29.84
CA PHE A 39 -13.17 0.01 31.27
C PHE A 39 -12.05 -0.43 32.22
N ALA A 40 -11.04 -1.14 31.71
CA ALA A 40 -9.90 -1.65 32.48
C ALA A 40 -8.60 -0.85 32.23
N LEU A 41 -8.59 0.06 31.25
CA LEU A 41 -7.44 0.90 30.94
C LEU A 41 -7.48 2.17 31.78
N SER A 42 -6.30 2.58 32.23
CA SER A 42 -6.14 3.92 32.81
C SER A 42 -6.26 5.01 31.73
N SER A 43 -6.63 6.23 32.12
CA SER A 43 -6.66 7.39 31.20
C SER A 43 -5.33 7.57 30.47
N ALA A 44 -4.20 7.37 31.16
CA ALA A 44 -2.87 7.50 30.58
C ALA A 44 -2.58 6.44 29.51
N GLU A 45 -3.10 5.22 29.66
CA GLU A 45 -2.98 4.18 28.65
C GLU A 45 -3.86 4.45 27.43
N VAL A 46 -5.08 4.95 27.64
CA VAL A 46 -5.97 5.38 26.56
C VAL A 46 -5.32 6.48 25.74
N ASP A 47 -4.76 7.50 26.39
CA ASP A 47 -4.05 8.60 25.71
C ASP A 47 -2.85 8.09 24.91
N ARG A 48 -2.07 7.16 25.47
CA ARG A 48 -0.94 6.55 24.78
C ARG A 48 -1.39 5.78 23.54
N LEU A 49 -2.44 4.98 23.64
CA LEU A 49 -2.99 4.20 22.52
C LEU A 49 -3.56 5.12 21.43
N ASN A 50 -4.25 6.20 21.81
CA ASN A 50 -4.75 7.20 20.86
C ASN A 50 -3.61 7.88 20.10
N ARG A 51 -2.53 8.28 20.78
CA ARG A 51 -1.34 8.83 20.11
C ARG A 51 -0.67 7.82 19.17
N GLN A 52 -0.66 6.54 19.55
CA GLN A 52 -0.17 5.48 18.66
C GLN A 52 -1.05 5.34 17.42
N LEU A 53 -2.37 5.40 17.57
CA LEU A 53 -3.32 5.34 16.47
C LEU A 53 -3.11 6.51 15.50
N GLU A 54 -3.00 7.73 16.02
CA GLU A 54 -2.73 8.94 15.23
C GLU A 54 -1.42 8.83 14.45
N ASN A 55 -0.34 8.35 15.10
CA ASN A 55 0.93 8.13 14.42
C ASN A 55 0.81 7.11 13.28
N ILE A 56 0.08 6.01 13.51
CA ILE A 56 -0.15 4.98 12.49
C ILE A 56 -0.94 5.56 11.32
N GLN A 57 -1.99 6.35 11.58
CA GLN A 57 -2.80 7.01 10.56
C GLN A 57 -1.96 7.98 9.70
N ASN A 58 -1.13 8.81 10.33
CA ASN A 58 -0.25 9.72 9.61
C ASN A 58 0.73 8.97 8.69
N ARG A 59 1.36 7.90 9.21
CA ARG A 59 2.26 7.07 8.40
C ARG A 59 1.55 6.34 7.26
N LEU A 60 0.29 5.93 7.46
CA LEU A 60 -0.52 5.34 6.41
C LEU A 60 -0.83 6.34 5.31
N ALA A 61 -1.15 7.58 5.65
CA ALA A 61 -1.37 8.65 4.68
C ALA A 61 -0.11 8.88 3.82
N GLU A 62 1.06 9.05 4.44
CA GLU A 62 2.32 9.22 3.73
C GLU A 62 2.65 8.05 2.78
N ILE A 63 2.40 6.82 3.20
CA ILE A 63 2.64 5.64 2.37
C ILE A 63 1.64 5.58 1.20
N ASN A 64 0.38 5.94 1.43
CA ASN A 64 -0.63 5.96 0.38
C ASN A 64 -0.28 7.00 -0.70
N ASP A 65 0.17 8.20 -0.30
CA ASP A 65 0.60 9.25 -1.23
C ASP A 65 1.77 8.76 -2.09
N ARG A 66 2.80 8.16 -1.46
CA ARG A 66 3.94 7.59 -2.19
C ARG A 66 3.56 6.45 -3.14
N LEU A 67 2.62 5.59 -2.74
CA LEU A 67 2.10 4.54 -3.61
C LEU A 67 1.34 5.13 -4.80
N MET A 68 0.59 6.21 -4.59
CA MET A 68 -0.10 6.93 -5.65
C MET A 68 0.89 7.53 -6.65
N ASP A 69 1.96 8.15 -6.18
CA ASP A 69 3.04 8.66 -7.02
C ASP A 69 3.70 7.56 -7.86
N ILE A 70 3.98 6.40 -7.26
CA ILE A 70 4.52 5.24 -7.97
C ILE A 70 3.54 4.74 -9.03
N GLN A 71 2.24 4.68 -8.73
CA GLN A 71 1.23 4.29 -9.72
C GLN A 71 1.15 5.28 -10.89
N ASN A 72 1.20 6.57 -10.60
CA ASN A 72 1.23 7.63 -11.61
C ASN A 72 2.48 7.50 -12.49
N GLN A 73 3.64 7.27 -11.87
CA GLN A 73 4.89 7.02 -12.59
C GLN A 73 4.79 5.79 -13.49
N LYS A 74 4.24 4.67 -12.99
CA LYS A 74 4.04 3.45 -13.79
C LYS A 74 3.08 3.69 -14.95
N ARG A 75 1.96 4.40 -14.75
CA ARG A 75 1.05 4.77 -15.86
C ARG A 75 1.74 5.62 -16.91
N ALA A 76 2.57 6.58 -16.50
CA ALA A 76 3.31 7.42 -17.44
C ALA A 76 4.36 6.62 -18.25
N THR A 77 4.91 5.54 -17.68
CA THR A 77 6.09 4.85 -18.19
C THR A 77 5.83 3.43 -18.67
N THR A 78 4.57 2.98 -18.65
CA THR A 78 4.13 1.69 -19.17
C THR A 78 2.96 1.84 -20.14
N PHE A 79 2.70 0.80 -20.92
CA PHE A 79 1.53 0.67 -21.76
C PHE A 79 1.01 -0.78 -21.71
N ARG A 80 -0.28 -0.97 -21.98
CA ARG A 80 -0.89 -2.29 -22.03
C ARG A 80 -0.82 -2.82 -23.47
N VAL A 81 -0.34 -4.04 -23.62
CA VAL A 81 -0.40 -4.81 -24.87
C VAL A 81 -1.48 -5.87 -24.70
N SER A 82 -2.48 -5.85 -25.55
CA SER A 82 -3.54 -6.86 -25.59
C SER A 82 -3.24 -7.87 -26.68
N PHE A 83 -3.58 -9.14 -26.44
CA PHE A 83 -3.44 -10.25 -27.38
C PHE A 83 -4.84 -10.68 -27.82
N PRO A 84 -5.38 -10.12 -28.93
CA PRO A 84 -6.77 -10.30 -29.32
C PRO A 84 -7.14 -11.77 -29.58
N ASP A 85 -6.20 -12.54 -30.11
CA ASP A 85 -6.39 -13.95 -30.48
C ASP A 85 -6.20 -14.90 -29.28
N MET A 86 -5.88 -14.36 -28.11
CA MET A 86 -5.75 -15.12 -26.86
C MET A 86 -6.83 -14.69 -25.87
N GLU A 87 -8.00 -15.28 -26.03
CA GLU A 87 -9.12 -15.13 -25.11
C GLU A 87 -9.24 -16.38 -24.23
N LYS A 88 -9.43 -16.20 -22.93
CA LYS A 88 -9.75 -17.28 -22.01
C LYS A 88 -10.85 -16.79 -21.07
N ASP A 89 -11.92 -17.56 -20.91
CA ASP A 89 -13.03 -17.25 -20.02
C ASP A 89 -13.70 -15.88 -20.28
N GLY A 90 -13.73 -15.43 -21.55
CA GLY A 90 -14.29 -14.13 -21.94
C GLY A 90 -13.37 -12.93 -21.66
N GLU A 91 -12.14 -13.16 -21.19
CA GLU A 91 -11.14 -12.12 -20.98
C GLU A 91 -10.03 -12.19 -22.02
N ARG A 92 -9.79 -11.06 -22.70
CA ARG A 92 -8.62 -10.89 -23.56
C ARG A 92 -7.35 -10.83 -22.72
N LYS A 93 -6.39 -11.70 -23.02
CA LYS A 93 -5.09 -11.64 -22.36
C LYS A 93 -4.41 -10.31 -22.69
N SER A 94 -3.78 -9.71 -21.68
CA SER A 94 -2.97 -8.52 -21.85
C SER A 94 -1.79 -8.52 -20.89
N CYS A 95 -0.73 -7.79 -21.23
CA CYS A 95 0.41 -7.56 -20.36
C CYS A 95 0.76 -6.07 -20.29
N ILE A 96 1.44 -5.68 -19.22
CA ILE A 96 1.97 -4.33 -19.05
C ILE A 96 3.44 -4.34 -19.46
N VAL A 97 3.80 -3.45 -20.38
CA VAL A 97 5.14 -3.32 -20.92
C VAL A 97 5.68 -1.94 -20.60
N TRP A 98 6.97 -1.84 -20.25
CA TRP A 98 7.63 -0.57 -20.04
C TRP A 98 7.90 0.11 -21.38
N LYS A 99 7.64 1.42 -21.45
CA LYS A 99 8.06 2.26 -22.56
C LYS A 99 9.60 2.19 -22.66
N THR A 100 10.10 1.98 -23.88
CA THR A 100 11.53 1.91 -24.18
C THR A 100 12.24 3.22 -23.85
#